data_AF-F4Q7R0-F1
#
_entry.id   AF-F4Q7R0-F1
#
_cell.length_a   1.000
_cell.length_b   1.000
_cell.length_c   1.000
_cell.angle_alpha   90.00
_cell.angle_beta   90.00
_cell.angle_gamma   90.00
#
_symmetry.space_group_name_H-M   'P 1'
#
loop_
_entity.id
_entity.type
_entity.pdbx_description
1 polymer ?
#
loop_
_entity_poly.entity_id
_entity_poly.type
_entity_poly.pdbx_seq_one_letter_code
_entity_poly.pdbx_strand_id
1 'polypeptide(L)'
;MTESRIGKVETTLGLIDPSQLGITHMHEHVIINYLDFYKEPTQEELQSASVCCGHTTTTTTATRQLHKEKISLDNVHWVQYNYDKNLHNLELNELDIAAKELQLFKQCGGQTIVEVTTQGIGRDPILLKKIASDTNLNIIMGAGYYVDKTIRNIVLDMEIKEMEEEIIKQVLVGVDGSGIKCGIIGEVGCSWPLTESEIKSLKASAGAQKKTGVSISIHPGRSLQAPLEILRILKEAGADLSRVIMGHIDRTIHHFEMLESIAKTGCCLEYDLFGMEISYYPWGGDVMGMPSDNQRIEWISRLINQE
;
A
#
# COMPACT_ATOMS: atom_id res chain seq x y z
N MET A 1 0.17 26.89 6.20
CA MET A 1 1.44 26.27 5.79
C MET A 1 2.53 27.33 5.89
N THR A 2 3.74 27.02 6.37
CA THR A 2 4.85 27.99 6.33
C THR A 2 5.38 28.10 4.91
N GLU A 3 5.80 29.30 4.48
CA GLU A 3 6.34 29.52 3.12
C GLU A 3 7.49 28.55 2.78
N SER A 4 8.26 28.14 3.79
CA SER A 4 9.39 27.21 3.66
C SER A 4 9.04 25.80 3.14
N ARG A 5 7.76 25.39 3.17
CA ARG A 5 7.33 24.05 2.73
C ARG A 5 6.76 24.02 1.31
N ILE A 6 6.43 25.18 0.76
CA ILE A 6 5.81 25.25 -0.57
C ILE A 6 6.83 24.77 -1.59
N GLY A 7 6.43 23.82 -2.43
CA GLY A 7 7.29 23.24 -3.48
C GLY A 7 8.38 22.31 -2.97
N LYS A 8 8.36 21.92 -1.69
CA LYS A 8 9.30 20.95 -1.09
C LYS A 8 8.64 19.58 -0.91
N VAL A 9 9.47 18.57 -0.72
CA VAL A 9 9.06 17.21 -0.34
C VAL A 9 9.45 16.96 1.12
N GLU A 10 8.53 16.45 1.92
CA GLU A 10 8.82 16.06 3.31
C GLU A 10 9.23 14.59 3.38
N THR A 11 10.44 14.33 3.86
CA THR A 11 10.93 12.97 4.17
C THR A 11 11.01 12.77 5.68
N THR A 12 11.26 11.54 6.13
CA THR A 12 11.49 11.23 7.55
C THR A 12 12.74 11.91 8.12
N LEU A 13 13.64 12.43 7.27
CA LEU A 13 14.83 13.20 7.63
C LEU A 13 14.64 14.73 7.48
N GLY A 14 13.47 15.16 6.99
CA GLY A 14 13.11 16.56 6.79
C GLY A 14 12.86 16.92 5.33
N LEU A 15 12.78 18.23 5.07
CA LEU A 15 12.47 18.77 3.75
C LEU A 15 13.63 18.61 2.76
N ILE A 16 13.30 18.18 1.55
CA ILE A 16 14.21 18.16 0.40
C ILE A 16 13.58 18.90 -0.79
N ASP A 17 14.42 19.30 -1.75
CA ASP A 17 13.97 19.80 -3.04
C ASP A 17 13.47 18.64 -3.94
N PRO A 18 12.44 18.86 -4.78
CA PRO A 18 11.95 17.83 -5.71
C PRO A 18 13.04 17.26 -6.63
N SER A 19 14.06 18.06 -6.98
CA SER A 19 15.21 17.60 -7.77
C SER A 19 16.08 16.56 -7.06
N GLN A 20 15.92 16.38 -5.76
CA GLN A 20 16.63 15.39 -4.95
C GLN A 20 15.88 14.05 -4.82
N LEU A 21 14.69 13.93 -5.41
CA LEU A 21 13.91 12.68 -5.38
C LEU A 21 14.61 11.55 -6.13
N GLY A 22 15.17 11.84 -7.31
CA GLY A 22 15.78 10.82 -8.17
C GLY A 22 14.81 9.71 -8.57
N ILE A 23 15.34 8.51 -8.82
CA ILE A 23 14.52 7.32 -9.07
C ILE A 23 13.75 7.00 -7.79
N THR A 24 12.42 6.98 -7.91
CA THR A 24 11.50 6.89 -6.78
C THR A 24 10.54 5.72 -6.98
N HIS A 25 10.43 4.84 -5.98
CA HIS A 25 9.29 3.93 -5.88
C HIS A 25 8.17 4.62 -5.07
N MET A 26 6.97 4.69 -5.65
CA MET A 26 5.88 5.54 -5.16
C MET A 26 4.92 4.84 -4.18
N HIS A 27 5.03 3.52 -4.04
CA HIS A 27 4.17 2.72 -3.18
C HIS A 27 4.92 1.51 -2.68
N GLU A 28 5.43 1.58 -1.46
CA GLU A 28 6.17 0.48 -0.84
C GLU A 28 5.81 0.36 0.64
N HIS A 29 6.12 -0.80 1.19
CA HIS A 29 6.04 -1.05 2.63
C HIS A 29 7.40 -1.55 3.11
N VAL A 30 8.10 -0.72 3.86
CA VAL A 30 9.39 -1.10 4.47
C VAL A 30 9.15 -1.92 5.73
N ILE A 31 8.07 -1.60 6.42
CA ILE A 31 7.53 -2.30 7.59
C ILE A 31 6.02 -2.39 7.42
N ILE A 32 5.42 -3.51 7.83
CA ILE A 32 3.97 -3.66 7.76
C ILE A 32 3.50 -4.74 8.73
N ASN A 33 2.26 -4.60 9.20
CA ASN A 33 1.59 -5.62 9.99
C ASN A 33 0.17 -5.86 9.44
N TYR A 34 -0.02 -7.02 8.85
CA TYR A 34 -1.30 -7.50 8.32
C TYR A 34 -1.86 -8.69 9.15
N LEU A 35 -1.47 -8.86 10.40
CA LEU A 35 -1.98 -9.96 11.23
C LEU A 35 -3.50 -9.92 11.42
N ASP A 36 -4.14 -8.75 11.37
CA ASP A 36 -5.62 -8.62 11.38
C ASP A 36 -6.28 -9.31 10.17
N PHE A 37 -5.54 -9.57 9.09
CA PHE A 37 -6.00 -10.28 7.90
C PHE A 37 -5.76 -11.78 7.94
N TYR A 38 -5.06 -12.28 8.96
CA TYR A 38 -4.78 -13.70 9.12
C TYR A 38 -6.07 -14.53 9.10
N LYS A 39 -6.04 -15.59 8.30
CA LYS A 39 -7.06 -16.63 8.29
C LYS A 39 -6.39 -17.96 8.57
N GLU A 40 -6.91 -18.69 9.55
CA GLU A 40 -6.43 -20.04 9.82
C GLU A 40 -6.72 -20.95 8.62
N PRO A 41 -5.72 -21.64 8.05
CA PRO A 41 -5.92 -22.50 6.89
C PRO A 41 -6.76 -23.73 7.25
N THR A 42 -7.50 -24.23 6.26
CA THR A 42 -8.24 -25.49 6.40
C THR A 42 -7.29 -26.69 6.42
N GLN A 43 -7.78 -27.85 6.88
CA GLN A 43 -6.99 -29.08 6.82
C GLN A 43 -6.63 -29.49 5.39
N GLU A 44 -7.50 -29.24 4.42
CA GLU A 44 -7.25 -29.52 3.00
C GLU A 44 -6.11 -28.65 2.45
N GLU A 45 -6.09 -27.37 2.81
CA GLU A 45 -5.06 -26.43 2.38
C GLU A 45 -3.69 -26.77 2.98
N LEU A 46 -3.65 -27.33 4.19
CA LEU A 46 -2.42 -27.85 4.79
C LEU A 46 -1.99 -29.20 4.18
N GLN A 47 -2.94 -30.00 3.70
CA GLN A 47 -2.67 -31.30 3.06
C GLN A 47 -2.14 -31.14 1.62
N SER A 48 -2.68 -30.22 0.83
CA SER A 48 -2.25 -29.99 -0.57
C SER A 48 -0.75 -29.64 -0.67
N ALA A 49 -0.18 -29.05 0.37
CA ALA A 49 1.24 -28.76 0.50
C ALA A 49 2.14 -30.00 0.58
N SER A 50 1.61 -31.12 1.09
CA SER A 50 2.37 -32.37 1.30
C SER A 50 2.51 -33.20 0.02
N VAL A 51 1.71 -32.90 -1.00
CA VAL A 51 1.56 -33.73 -2.21
C VAL A 51 2.35 -33.19 -3.40
N CYS A 52 2.69 -31.89 -3.43
CA CYS A 52 3.26 -31.23 -4.61
C CYS A 52 4.61 -31.81 -5.05
N CYS A 53 5.40 -32.38 -4.14
CA CYS A 53 6.76 -32.79 -4.47
C CYS A 53 7.02 -34.29 -4.47
N GLY A 54 6.16 -35.19 -3.97
CA GLY A 54 6.51 -36.63 -3.90
C GLY A 54 7.83 -36.97 -3.17
N HIS A 55 8.42 -35.99 -2.47
CA HIS A 55 9.73 -36.10 -1.79
C HIS A 55 9.58 -36.48 -0.32
N THR A 56 8.37 -36.73 0.18
CA THR A 56 8.14 -37.19 1.55
C THR A 56 7.87 -38.69 1.58
N THR A 57 8.95 -39.46 1.71
CA THR A 57 8.92 -40.89 2.09
C THR A 57 8.70 -41.09 3.59
N THR A 58 8.34 -40.06 4.35
CA THR A 58 8.17 -40.14 5.80
C THR A 58 6.69 -40.16 6.19
N THR A 59 6.30 -41.31 6.71
CA THR A 59 5.06 -41.71 7.39
C THR A 59 4.81 -40.92 8.69
N THR A 60 4.90 -39.59 8.67
CA THR A 60 4.43 -38.76 9.77
C THR A 60 2.97 -38.41 9.55
N THR A 61 2.08 -38.98 10.38
CA THR A 61 0.63 -38.77 10.38
C THR A 61 0.19 -37.36 10.80
N ALA A 62 1.12 -36.49 11.21
CA ALA A 62 0.82 -35.13 11.64
C ALA A 62 1.00 -34.13 10.49
N THR A 63 -0.09 -33.45 10.13
CA THR A 63 -0.10 -32.35 9.16
C THR A 63 0.82 -31.21 9.63
N ARG A 64 1.82 -30.84 8.81
CA ARG A 64 2.69 -29.69 9.07
C ARG A 64 1.86 -28.41 9.27
N GLN A 65 2.27 -27.57 10.21
CA GLN A 65 1.61 -26.31 10.51
C GLN A 65 2.24 -25.17 9.72
N LEU A 66 2.19 -25.27 8.39
CA LEU A 66 2.90 -24.37 7.46
C LEU A 66 2.60 -22.88 7.67
N HIS A 67 1.42 -22.55 8.18
CA HIS A 67 1.05 -21.17 8.53
C HIS A 67 1.86 -20.56 9.68
N LYS A 68 2.47 -21.39 10.54
CA LYS A 68 3.29 -20.94 11.68
C LYS A 68 4.79 -21.09 11.44
N GLU A 69 5.17 -21.62 10.29
CA GLU A 69 6.58 -21.83 9.95
C GLU A 69 7.16 -20.58 9.31
N LYS A 70 8.42 -20.27 9.62
CA LYS A 70 9.18 -19.25 8.87
C LYS A 70 9.25 -19.62 7.40
N ILE A 71 9.24 -18.61 6.54
CA ILE A 71 9.33 -18.78 5.09
C ILE A 71 10.69 -19.39 4.74
N SER A 72 10.68 -20.44 3.92
CA SER A 72 11.85 -21.17 3.46
C SER A 72 11.57 -21.75 2.07
N LEU A 73 12.62 -22.23 1.37
CA LEU A 73 12.44 -22.89 0.07
C LEU A 73 11.51 -24.12 0.14
N ASP A 74 11.40 -24.76 1.31
CA ASP A 74 10.54 -25.93 1.51
C ASP A 74 9.04 -25.60 1.59
N ASN A 75 8.69 -24.35 1.92
CA ASN A 75 7.29 -23.93 2.10
C ASN A 75 6.86 -22.71 1.26
N VAL A 76 7.78 -22.05 0.55
CA VAL A 76 7.51 -20.81 -0.18
C VAL A 76 6.39 -20.95 -1.21
N HIS A 77 6.28 -22.11 -1.88
CA HIS A 77 5.19 -22.36 -2.82
C HIS A 77 3.82 -22.34 -2.12
N TRP A 78 3.72 -22.98 -0.96
CA TRP A 78 2.48 -22.99 -0.17
C TRP A 78 2.13 -21.58 0.31
N VAL A 79 3.14 -20.84 0.79
CA VAL A 79 2.99 -19.46 1.25
C VAL A 79 2.52 -18.57 0.10
N GLN A 80 3.10 -18.68 -1.10
CA GLN A 80 2.68 -17.90 -2.27
C GLN A 80 1.22 -18.15 -2.65
N TYR A 81 0.75 -19.39 -2.52
CA TYR A 81 -0.64 -19.75 -2.83
C TYR A 81 -1.63 -19.42 -1.69
N ASN A 82 -1.13 -19.25 -0.46
CA ASN A 82 -1.90 -18.97 0.75
C ASN A 82 -1.32 -17.76 1.50
N TYR A 83 -1.02 -16.69 0.76
CA TYR A 83 -0.23 -15.57 1.29
C TYR A 83 -0.91 -14.85 2.46
N ASP A 84 -2.24 -14.95 2.62
CA ASP A 84 -3.01 -14.40 3.74
C ASP A 84 -3.08 -15.31 4.97
N LYS A 85 -2.36 -16.43 4.95
CA LYS A 85 -2.46 -17.47 5.98
C LYS A 85 -1.14 -17.85 6.62
N ASN A 86 0.01 -17.31 6.20
CA ASN A 86 1.27 -17.53 6.91
C ASN A 86 1.56 -16.33 7.81
N LEU A 87 1.71 -16.57 9.12
CA LEU A 87 1.95 -15.51 10.11
C LEU A 87 3.23 -14.72 9.82
N HIS A 88 4.27 -15.37 9.29
CA HIS A 88 5.53 -14.71 8.94
C HIS A 88 5.48 -13.96 7.60
N ASN A 89 4.52 -14.27 6.73
CA ASN A 89 4.30 -13.55 5.47
C ASN A 89 3.47 -12.28 5.65
N LEU A 90 2.65 -12.24 6.71
CA LEU A 90 1.78 -11.11 7.02
C LEU A 90 2.48 -9.95 7.73
N GLU A 91 3.78 -10.06 8.01
CA GLU A 91 4.55 -9.02 8.66
C GLU A 91 5.87 -8.77 7.93
N LEU A 92 6.19 -7.49 7.74
CA LEU A 92 7.54 -7.04 7.43
C LEU A 92 8.08 -6.39 8.70
N ASN A 93 8.82 -7.16 9.50
CA ASN A 93 9.32 -6.75 10.82
C ASN A 93 10.82 -6.99 11.02
N GLU A 94 11.54 -7.45 9.99
CA GLU A 94 12.98 -7.73 10.03
C GLU A 94 13.79 -6.58 9.41
N LEU A 95 14.15 -5.57 10.22
CA LEU A 95 14.83 -4.35 9.75
C LEU A 95 16.14 -4.61 9.00
N ASP A 96 16.92 -5.62 9.42
CA ASP A 96 18.17 -5.98 8.73
C ASP A 96 17.92 -6.54 7.33
N ILE A 97 16.78 -7.21 7.11
CA ILE A 97 16.36 -7.67 5.78
C ILE A 97 15.88 -6.47 4.96
N ALA A 98 15.01 -5.63 5.53
CA ALA A 98 14.53 -4.43 4.87
C ALA A 98 15.69 -3.52 4.40
N ALA A 99 16.71 -3.31 5.25
CA ALA A 99 17.89 -2.54 4.87
C ALA A 99 18.66 -3.18 3.70
N LYS A 100 18.80 -4.52 3.67
CA LYS A 100 19.47 -5.21 2.56
C LYS A 100 18.70 -5.06 1.24
N GLU A 101 17.40 -5.23 1.24
CA GLU A 101 16.54 -5.05 0.06
C GLU A 101 16.62 -3.61 -0.47
N LEU A 102 16.56 -2.63 0.44
CA LEU A 102 16.71 -1.22 0.09
C LEU A 102 18.10 -0.88 -0.46
N GLN A 103 19.16 -1.57 -0.01
CA GLN A 103 20.48 -1.42 -0.60
C GLN A 103 20.55 -1.93 -2.04
N LEU A 104 19.81 -3.00 -2.38
CA LEU A 104 19.71 -3.47 -3.77
C LEU A 104 19.07 -2.40 -4.65
N PHE A 105 17.95 -1.81 -4.21
CA PHE A 105 17.32 -0.68 -4.90
C PHE A 105 18.29 0.50 -5.09
N LYS A 106 19.03 0.87 -4.04
CA LYS A 106 20.02 1.94 -4.09
C LYS A 106 21.16 1.63 -5.06
N GLN A 107 21.67 0.41 -5.08
CA GLN A 107 22.73 -0.03 -6.01
C GLN A 107 22.29 0.06 -7.47
N CYS A 108 20.99 -0.08 -7.74
CA CYS A 108 20.38 0.13 -9.05
C CYS A 108 20.08 1.62 -9.38
N GLY A 109 20.52 2.56 -8.54
CA GLY A 109 20.34 4.01 -8.74
C GLY A 109 19.11 4.61 -8.05
N GLY A 110 18.38 3.79 -7.29
CA GLY A 110 17.27 4.20 -6.45
C GLY A 110 17.66 5.26 -5.40
N GLN A 111 16.78 6.22 -5.17
CA GLN A 111 17.04 7.35 -4.25
C GLN A 111 15.92 7.57 -3.24
N THR A 112 14.66 7.36 -3.64
CA THR A 112 13.50 7.65 -2.78
C THR A 112 12.52 6.48 -2.74
N ILE A 113 11.98 6.24 -1.56
CA ILE A 113 10.86 5.32 -1.32
C ILE A 113 9.72 6.13 -0.71
N VAL A 114 8.51 5.97 -1.24
CA VAL A 114 7.28 6.42 -0.61
C VAL A 114 6.70 5.25 0.15
N GLU A 115 6.81 5.32 1.48
CA GLU A 115 6.40 4.29 2.41
C GLU A 115 4.98 4.61 2.90
N VAL A 116 4.02 3.83 2.40
CA VAL A 116 2.58 4.14 2.52
C VAL A 116 1.89 3.34 3.61
N THR A 117 2.65 2.78 4.54
CA THR A 117 2.08 2.13 5.72
C THR A 117 1.44 3.19 6.62
N THR A 118 0.13 3.09 6.84
CA THR A 118 -0.66 4.06 7.60
C THR A 118 -1.17 3.47 8.92
N GLN A 119 -1.99 4.25 9.64
CA GLN A 119 -2.63 3.78 10.85
C GLN A 119 -3.56 2.59 10.55
N GLY A 120 -3.41 1.52 11.33
CA GLY A 120 -4.09 0.23 11.13
C GLY A 120 -3.16 -0.89 10.65
N ILE A 121 -2.00 -0.57 10.07
CA ILE A 121 -1.12 -1.57 9.43
C ILE A 121 0.36 -1.46 9.83
N GLY A 122 0.65 -0.84 10.97
CA GLY A 122 1.97 -0.94 11.61
C GLY A 122 2.99 0.15 11.28
N ARG A 123 2.55 1.36 10.89
CA ARG A 123 3.44 2.51 10.66
C ARG A 123 4.32 2.79 11.88
N ASP A 124 5.63 2.92 11.69
CA ASP A 124 6.58 3.31 12.74
C ASP A 124 7.52 4.44 12.26
N PRO A 125 7.30 5.69 12.70
CA PRO A 125 8.11 6.82 12.26
C PRO A 125 9.58 6.73 12.68
N ILE A 126 9.87 6.13 13.85
CA ILE A 126 11.22 6.05 14.40
C ILE A 126 12.05 5.06 13.59
N LEU A 127 11.48 3.89 13.29
CA LEU A 127 12.14 2.87 12.48
C LEU A 127 12.36 3.35 11.05
N LEU A 128 11.37 4.01 10.44
CA LEU A 128 11.53 4.56 9.09
C LEU A 128 12.63 5.63 9.01
N LYS A 129 12.73 6.52 10.00
CA LYS A 129 13.84 7.49 10.08
C LYS A 129 15.20 6.81 10.25
N LYS A 130 15.26 5.75 11.06
CA LYS A 130 16.48 4.95 11.24
C LYS A 130 16.89 4.29 9.93
N ILE A 131 15.98 3.60 9.25
CA ILE A 131 16.28 2.96 7.96
C ILE A 131 16.70 3.99 6.90
N ALA A 132 16.02 5.14 6.82
CA ALA A 132 16.41 6.22 5.91
C ALA A 132 17.87 6.65 6.13
N SER A 133 18.26 6.80 7.40
CA SER A 133 19.63 7.17 7.79
C SER A 133 20.64 6.07 7.45
N ASP A 134 20.34 4.82 7.81
CA ASP A 134 21.25 3.68 7.62
C ASP A 134 21.45 3.35 6.13
N THR A 135 20.41 3.53 5.33
CA THR A 135 20.46 3.27 3.88
C THR A 135 20.87 4.49 3.07
N ASN A 136 20.80 5.69 3.65
CA ASN A 136 20.95 6.96 2.97
C ASN A 136 20.00 7.06 1.74
N LEU A 137 18.76 6.61 1.94
CA LEU A 137 17.64 6.82 1.02
C LEU A 137 16.71 7.88 1.59
N ASN A 138 16.03 8.61 0.71
CA ASN A 138 14.90 9.42 1.13
C ASN A 138 13.70 8.49 1.39
N ILE A 139 13.08 8.60 2.56
CA ILE A 139 11.83 7.88 2.86
C ILE A 139 10.74 8.90 3.12
N ILE A 140 9.66 8.84 2.33
CA ILE A 140 8.48 9.68 2.47
C ILE A 140 7.41 8.86 3.16
N MET A 141 7.03 9.23 4.38
CA MET A 141 6.06 8.47 5.18
C MET A 141 4.62 8.89 4.89
N GLY A 142 3.72 7.92 4.85
CA GLY A 142 2.29 8.06 4.64
C GLY A 142 1.48 8.49 5.88
N ALA A 143 0.49 9.38 5.68
CA ALA A 143 -0.49 9.81 6.68
C ALA A 143 -1.86 9.13 6.52
N GLY A 144 -2.71 9.19 7.55
CA GLY A 144 -4.10 8.76 7.46
C GLY A 144 -4.33 7.32 7.89
N TYR A 145 -5.35 6.71 7.31
CA TYR A 145 -5.98 5.50 7.84
C TYR A 145 -6.19 4.45 6.75
N TYR A 146 -5.98 3.19 7.12
CA TYR A 146 -6.22 2.05 6.24
C TYR A 146 -7.70 1.63 6.22
N VAL A 147 -8.00 0.36 5.90
CA VAL A 147 -9.38 -0.13 5.75
C VAL A 147 -10.08 -0.29 7.10
N ASP A 148 -11.42 -0.22 7.11
CA ASP A 148 -12.26 -0.25 8.33
C ASP A 148 -11.89 -1.40 9.26
N LYS A 149 -11.61 -2.59 8.68
CA LYS A 149 -11.24 -3.79 9.44
C LYS A 149 -10.13 -3.56 10.47
N THR A 150 -9.18 -2.68 10.16
CA THR A 150 -8.00 -2.40 11.01
C THR A 150 -8.13 -1.13 11.85
N ILE A 151 -8.99 -0.19 11.44
CA ILE A 151 -9.08 1.14 12.07
C ILE A 151 -10.40 1.38 12.80
N ARG A 152 -11.41 0.51 12.67
CA ARG A 152 -12.77 0.77 13.14
C ARG A 152 -12.81 1.22 14.59
N ASN A 153 -12.09 0.52 15.48
CA ASN A 153 -12.04 0.84 16.91
C ASN A 153 -11.35 2.18 17.22
N ILE A 154 -10.59 2.72 16.27
CA ILE A 154 -9.89 4.01 16.37
C ILE A 154 -10.83 5.14 15.94
N VAL A 155 -11.60 4.92 14.86
CA VAL A 155 -12.29 6.01 14.14
C VAL A 155 -13.82 5.97 14.25
N LEU A 156 -14.39 4.97 14.91
CA LEU A 156 -15.85 4.76 14.98
C LEU A 156 -16.57 6.04 15.44
N ASP A 157 -16.13 6.59 16.57
CA ASP A 157 -16.74 7.75 17.22
C ASP A 157 -16.13 9.09 16.77
N MET A 158 -15.16 9.06 15.87
CA MET A 158 -14.55 10.29 15.34
C MET A 158 -15.43 10.93 14.27
N GLU A 159 -15.60 12.23 14.38
CA GLU A 159 -16.16 13.07 13.32
C GLU A 159 -15.15 13.27 12.19
N ILE A 160 -15.64 13.55 10.97
CA ILE A 160 -14.79 13.79 9.79
C ILE A 160 -13.73 14.86 10.07
N LYS A 161 -14.13 15.92 10.79
CA LYS A 161 -13.23 17.04 11.13
C LYS A 161 -12.10 16.62 12.08
N GLU A 162 -12.36 15.71 13.00
CA GLU A 162 -11.34 15.21 13.93
C GLU A 162 -10.32 14.34 13.21
N MET A 163 -10.80 13.48 12.29
CA MET A 163 -9.93 12.69 11.41
C MET A 163 -9.08 13.61 10.50
N GLU A 164 -9.69 14.66 9.96
CA GLU A 164 -9.00 15.65 9.13
C GLU A 164 -7.89 16.37 9.92
N GLU A 165 -8.19 16.84 11.14
CA GLU A 165 -7.23 17.52 12.02
C GLU A 165 -6.05 16.61 12.40
N GLU A 166 -6.31 15.32 12.64
CA GLU A 166 -5.26 14.34 12.92
C GLU A 166 -4.35 14.12 11.69
N ILE A 167 -4.91 13.96 10.48
CA ILE A 167 -4.11 13.86 9.25
C ILE A 167 -3.25 15.12 9.06
N ILE A 168 -3.81 16.30 9.26
CA ILE A 168 -3.07 17.57 9.17
C ILE A 168 -1.94 17.62 10.18
N LYS A 169 -2.16 17.16 11.41
CA LYS A 169 -1.14 17.09 12.45
C LYS A 169 -0.01 16.14 12.06
N GLN A 170 -0.31 14.98 11.48
CA GLN A 170 0.71 14.04 10.99
C GLN A 170 1.61 14.68 9.92
N VAL A 171 1.04 15.51 9.04
CA VAL A 171 1.77 16.22 7.98
C VAL A 171 2.53 17.46 8.51
N LEU A 172 1.93 18.22 9.43
CA LEU A 172 2.46 19.53 9.84
C LEU A 172 3.35 19.48 11.08
N VAL A 173 3.05 18.60 12.02
CA VAL A 173 3.67 18.51 13.35
C VAL A 173 4.49 17.21 13.45
N GLY A 174 3.89 16.08 13.14
CA GLY A 174 4.50 14.76 13.16
C GLY A 174 3.62 13.69 13.79
N VAL A 175 4.07 12.45 13.69
CA VAL A 175 3.34 11.25 14.12
C VAL A 175 3.77 10.83 15.53
N ASP A 176 2.81 10.42 16.38
CA ASP A 176 3.05 9.78 17.70
C ASP A 176 4.04 10.50 18.62
N GLY A 177 4.07 11.83 18.56
CA GLY A 177 4.98 12.66 19.36
C GLY A 177 6.45 12.61 18.93
N SER A 178 6.78 11.89 17.86
CA SER A 178 8.16 11.77 17.33
C SER A 178 8.69 13.05 16.67
N GLY A 179 7.79 13.96 16.26
CA GLY A 179 8.13 15.12 15.44
C GLY A 179 8.49 14.78 13.98
N ILE A 180 8.40 13.51 13.59
CA ILE A 180 8.65 13.03 12.22
C ILE A 180 7.35 13.14 11.43
N LYS A 181 7.41 13.82 10.29
CA LYS A 181 6.24 14.24 9.53
C LYS A 181 5.98 13.33 8.35
N CYS A 182 4.71 13.22 7.98
CA CYS A 182 4.30 12.56 6.74
C CYS A 182 4.46 13.53 5.55
N GLY A 183 4.81 12.98 4.39
CA GLY A 183 4.93 13.74 3.14
C GLY A 183 3.82 13.48 2.13
N ILE A 184 2.98 12.47 2.38
CA ILE A 184 1.83 12.12 1.55
C ILE A 184 0.66 11.69 2.46
N ILE A 185 -0.58 11.86 2.02
CA ILE A 185 -1.75 11.25 2.67
C ILE A 185 -1.97 9.89 2.00
N GLY A 186 -1.84 8.81 2.74
CA GLY A 186 -2.13 7.47 2.28
C GLY A 186 -1.02 6.46 2.57
N GLU A 187 -1.27 5.17 2.32
CA GLU A 187 -2.41 4.69 1.54
C GLU A 187 -3.74 4.82 2.32
N VAL A 188 -4.72 5.50 1.72
CA VAL A 188 -6.06 5.63 2.30
C VAL A 188 -6.84 4.37 1.93
N GLY A 189 -7.16 3.57 2.95
CA GLY A 189 -7.79 2.27 2.79
C GLY A 189 -9.25 2.34 2.37
N CYS A 190 -9.61 1.65 1.28
CA CYS A 190 -10.99 1.44 0.88
C CYS A 190 -11.27 -0.05 0.67
N SER A 191 -12.27 -0.58 1.37
CA SER A 191 -12.82 -1.89 1.08
C SER A 191 -13.87 -1.80 -0.03
N TRP A 192 -14.52 -2.93 -0.35
CA TRP A 192 -15.66 -2.94 -1.25
C TRP A 192 -16.79 -3.82 -0.71
N PRO A 193 -18.03 -3.30 -0.60
CA PRO A 193 -18.42 -1.88 -0.70
C PRO A 193 -17.76 -1.00 0.37
N LEU A 194 -17.70 0.32 0.14
CA LEU A 194 -17.16 1.27 1.14
C LEU A 194 -17.97 1.23 2.44
N THR A 195 -17.26 1.23 3.57
CA THR A 195 -17.90 1.40 4.88
C THR A 195 -18.09 2.87 5.25
N GLU A 196 -18.88 3.15 6.29
CA GLU A 196 -19.03 4.51 6.81
C GLU A 196 -17.70 5.13 7.26
N SER A 197 -16.84 4.36 7.94
CA SER A 197 -15.52 4.82 8.39
C SER A 197 -14.61 5.18 7.21
N GLU A 198 -14.65 4.39 6.14
CA GLU A 198 -13.83 4.61 4.94
C GLU A 198 -14.32 5.84 4.17
N ILE A 199 -15.64 6.06 4.09
CA ILE A 199 -16.20 7.30 3.53
C ILE A 199 -15.78 8.52 4.37
N LYS A 200 -15.80 8.43 5.71
CA LYS A 200 -15.28 9.49 6.60
C LYS A 200 -13.80 9.75 6.33
N SER A 201 -13.00 8.69 6.21
CA SER A 201 -11.55 8.75 5.92
C SER A 201 -11.24 9.44 4.58
N LEU A 202 -11.97 9.11 3.52
CA LEU A 202 -11.85 9.77 2.21
C LEU A 202 -12.15 11.27 2.28
N LYS A 203 -13.25 11.65 2.95
CA LYS A 203 -13.64 13.06 3.10
C LYS A 203 -12.63 13.84 3.95
N ALA A 204 -12.15 13.25 5.04
CA ALA A 204 -11.10 13.83 5.88
C ALA A 204 -9.79 14.02 5.10
N SER A 205 -9.40 13.03 4.29
CA SER A 205 -8.21 13.09 3.43
C SER A 205 -8.30 14.23 2.41
N ALA A 206 -9.47 14.42 1.79
CA ALA A 206 -9.71 15.55 0.89
C ALA A 206 -9.61 16.91 1.60
N GLY A 207 -10.18 17.04 2.80
CA GLY A 207 -10.06 18.24 3.64
C GLY A 207 -8.61 18.56 4.01
N ALA A 208 -7.86 17.53 4.41
CA ALA A 208 -6.44 17.66 4.75
C ALA A 208 -5.59 18.04 3.54
N GLN A 209 -5.82 17.43 2.36
CA GLN A 209 -5.15 17.80 1.11
C GLN A 209 -5.38 19.28 0.80
N LYS A 210 -6.61 19.79 0.88
CA LYS A 210 -6.89 21.22 0.62
C LYS A 210 -6.07 22.16 1.51
N LYS A 211 -5.89 21.80 2.77
CA LYS A 211 -5.20 22.65 3.77
C LYS A 211 -3.68 22.52 3.70
N THR A 212 -3.16 21.39 3.22
CA THR A 212 -1.73 21.05 3.28
C THR A 212 -1.07 20.92 1.91
N GLY A 213 -1.83 20.81 0.82
CA GLY A 213 -1.34 20.67 -0.54
C GLY A 213 -0.64 19.34 -0.85
N VAL A 214 -0.56 18.40 0.10
CA VAL A 214 0.09 17.09 -0.12
C VAL A 214 -0.81 16.18 -0.95
N SER A 215 -0.21 15.28 -1.72
CA SER A 215 -0.96 14.32 -2.55
C SER A 215 -1.69 13.26 -1.71
N ILE A 216 -2.70 12.62 -2.29
CA ILE A 216 -3.42 11.50 -1.68
C ILE A 216 -3.10 10.22 -2.47
N SER A 217 -2.66 9.15 -1.81
CA SER A 217 -2.56 7.79 -2.36
C SER A 217 -3.71 6.94 -1.84
N ILE A 218 -4.36 6.19 -2.74
CA ILE A 218 -5.58 5.42 -2.47
C ILE A 218 -5.30 3.92 -2.63
N HIS A 219 -5.76 3.14 -1.65
CA HIS A 219 -5.93 1.70 -1.77
C HIS A 219 -7.39 1.39 -2.18
N PRO A 220 -7.69 1.09 -3.45
CA PRO A 220 -9.05 0.79 -3.84
C PRO A 220 -9.46 -0.63 -3.43
N GLY A 221 -10.76 -0.78 -3.15
CA GLY A 221 -11.39 -2.08 -3.04
C GLY A 221 -11.30 -2.87 -4.35
N ARG A 222 -11.40 -4.21 -4.27
CA ARG A 222 -11.25 -5.12 -5.42
C ARG A 222 -12.53 -5.22 -6.26
N SER A 223 -12.99 -4.09 -6.77
CA SER A 223 -14.11 -4.04 -7.71
C SER A 223 -13.86 -3.04 -8.82
N LEU A 224 -14.37 -3.34 -10.02
CA LEU A 224 -14.31 -2.45 -11.18
C LEU A 224 -14.94 -1.08 -10.92
N GLN A 225 -15.91 -0.99 -10.02
CA GLN A 225 -16.59 0.29 -9.70
C GLN A 225 -15.84 1.12 -8.65
N ALA A 226 -14.96 0.50 -7.85
CA ALA A 226 -14.35 1.16 -6.70
C ALA A 226 -13.55 2.43 -7.05
N PRO A 227 -12.67 2.44 -8.07
CA PRO A 227 -11.88 3.64 -8.37
C PRO A 227 -12.74 4.87 -8.70
N LEU A 228 -13.77 4.71 -9.54
CA LEU A 228 -14.62 5.83 -9.95
C LEU A 228 -15.53 6.33 -8.81
N GLU A 229 -16.00 5.43 -7.95
CA GLU A 229 -16.76 5.85 -6.77
C GLU A 229 -15.89 6.64 -5.78
N ILE A 230 -14.66 6.17 -5.52
CA ILE A 230 -13.71 6.87 -4.64
C ILE A 230 -13.37 8.26 -5.19
N LEU A 231 -13.04 8.35 -6.48
CA LEU A 231 -12.74 9.64 -7.14
C LEU A 231 -13.92 10.60 -7.10
N ARG A 232 -15.15 10.09 -7.26
CA ARG A 232 -16.37 10.90 -7.11
C ARG A 232 -16.49 11.47 -5.69
N ILE A 233 -16.33 10.65 -4.66
CA ILE A 233 -16.40 11.08 -3.26
C ILE A 233 -15.32 12.12 -2.95
N LEU A 234 -14.07 11.88 -3.38
CA LEU A 234 -12.97 12.83 -3.20
C LEU A 234 -13.26 14.16 -3.90
N LYS A 235 -13.74 14.13 -5.14
CA LYS A 235 -14.10 15.34 -5.90
C LYS A 235 -15.24 16.11 -5.26
N GLU A 236 -16.28 15.43 -4.78
CA GLU A 236 -17.40 16.06 -4.06
C GLU A 236 -16.94 16.67 -2.72
N ALA A 237 -16.00 16.03 -2.04
CA ALA A 237 -15.31 16.59 -0.87
C ALA A 237 -14.31 17.71 -1.24
N GLY A 238 -14.10 17.94 -2.55
CA GLY A 238 -13.31 18.99 -3.18
C GLY A 238 -11.80 18.73 -3.25
N ALA A 239 -11.37 17.48 -3.17
CA ALA A 239 -10.00 17.11 -3.48
C ALA A 239 -9.60 17.58 -4.89
N ASP A 240 -8.34 17.98 -5.05
CA ASP A 240 -7.73 18.15 -6.36
C ASP A 240 -7.32 16.77 -6.89
N LEU A 241 -8.09 16.26 -7.86
CA LEU A 241 -7.86 14.94 -8.43
C LEU A 241 -6.52 14.84 -9.16
N SER A 242 -5.94 15.95 -9.64
CA SER A 242 -4.59 15.93 -10.25
C SER A 242 -3.47 15.58 -9.26
N ARG A 243 -3.79 15.57 -7.97
CA ARG A 243 -2.92 15.18 -6.86
C ARG A 243 -3.42 13.93 -6.13
N VAL A 244 -4.30 13.15 -6.75
CA VAL A 244 -4.74 11.85 -6.27
C VAL A 244 -4.05 10.76 -7.09
N ILE A 245 -3.48 9.78 -6.40
CA ILE A 245 -2.83 8.60 -6.93
C ILE A 245 -3.76 7.41 -6.63
N MET A 246 -4.21 6.73 -7.68
CA MET A 246 -5.03 5.54 -7.57
C MET A 246 -4.13 4.31 -7.65
N GLY A 247 -3.80 3.74 -6.48
CA GLY A 247 -3.00 2.53 -6.36
C GLY A 247 -3.73 1.29 -6.88
N HIS A 248 -3.00 0.19 -7.05
CA HIS A 248 -3.52 -1.13 -7.37
C HIS A 248 -4.45 -1.16 -8.60
N ILE A 249 -4.26 -0.25 -9.55
CA ILE A 249 -5.16 -0.14 -10.70
C ILE A 249 -5.05 -1.41 -11.56
N ASP A 250 -3.85 -1.95 -11.65
CA ASP A 250 -3.44 -3.09 -12.46
C ASP A 250 -4.02 -4.42 -11.97
N ARG A 251 -4.19 -4.61 -10.65
CA ARG A 251 -4.87 -5.81 -10.14
C ARG A 251 -6.38 -5.81 -10.40
N THR A 252 -7.01 -4.66 -10.66
CA THR A 252 -8.48 -4.56 -10.69
C THR A 252 -9.02 -4.23 -12.08
N ILE A 253 -8.40 -3.31 -12.82
CA ILE A 253 -8.94 -2.78 -14.07
C ILE A 253 -8.15 -3.32 -15.26
N HIS A 254 -8.66 -4.39 -15.87
CA HIS A 254 -8.02 -5.02 -17.04
C HIS A 254 -8.58 -4.52 -18.38
N HIS A 255 -9.67 -3.75 -18.34
CA HIS A 255 -10.30 -3.16 -19.53
C HIS A 255 -9.74 -1.77 -19.79
N PHE A 256 -9.14 -1.59 -20.97
CA PHE A 256 -8.45 -0.37 -21.32
C PHE A 256 -9.36 0.86 -21.34
N GLU A 257 -10.58 0.74 -21.83
CA GLU A 257 -11.54 1.85 -21.91
C GLU A 257 -11.90 2.38 -20.51
N MET A 258 -11.89 1.50 -19.51
CA MET A 258 -12.09 1.87 -18.11
C MET A 258 -10.85 2.54 -17.53
N LEU A 259 -9.64 2.02 -17.80
CA LEU A 259 -8.38 2.69 -17.44
C LEU A 259 -8.33 4.12 -18.00
N GLU A 260 -8.65 4.28 -19.28
CA GLU A 260 -8.72 5.58 -19.94
C GLU A 260 -9.74 6.52 -19.27
N SER A 261 -10.92 5.99 -18.92
CA SER A 261 -11.96 6.76 -18.24
C SER A 261 -11.52 7.25 -16.86
N ILE A 262 -10.76 6.44 -16.12
CA ILE A 262 -10.20 6.80 -14.81
C ILE A 262 -9.07 7.82 -14.99
N ALA A 263 -8.17 7.64 -15.96
CA ALA A 263 -7.11 8.61 -16.27
C ALA A 263 -7.69 10.00 -16.65
N LYS A 264 -8.78 10.05 -17.42
CA LYS A 264 -9.48 11.28 -17.81
C LYS A 264 -10.06 12.08 -16.63
N THR A 265 -10.16 11.50 -15.44
CA THR A 265 -10.53 12.25 -14.22
C THR A 265 -9.44 13.21 -13.76
N GLY A 266 -8.20 13.02 -14.24
CA GLY A 266 -7.01 13.78 -13.88
C GLY A 266 -6.14 13.09 -12.82
N CYS A 267 -6.60 12.00 -12.20
CA CYS A 267 -5.78 11.25 -11.24
C CYS A 267 -4.60 10.53 -11.89
N CYS A 268 -3.58 10.24 -11.09
CA CYS A 268 -2.47 9.38 -11.49
C CYS A 268 -2.89 7.92 -11.33
N LEU A 269 -2.71 7.11 -12.37
CA LEU A 269 -2.87 5.66 -12.30
C LEU A 269 -1.56 5.03 -11.83
N GLU A 270 -1.59 4.35 -10.70
CA GLU A 270 -0.40 3.72 -10.12
C GLU A 270 -0.40 2.22 -10.35
N TYR A 271 0.68 1.76 -11.01
CA TYR A 271 0.97 0.36 -11.29
C TYR A 271 2.01 -0.11 -10.28
N ASP A 272 1.55 -0.47 -9.08
CA ASP A 272 2.39 -0.75 -7.91
C ASP A 272 2.65 -2.24 -7.66
N LEU A 273 2.14 -3.14 -8.52
CA LEU A 273 2.26 -4.60 -8.33
C LEU A 273 3.10 -5.27 -9.42
N PHE A 274 4.07 -4.55 -10.01
CA PHE A 274 5.07 -5.14 -10.90
C PHE A 274 5.83 -6.28 -10.20
N GLY A 275 6.05 -7.38 -10.92
CA GLY A 275 6.65 -8.60 -10.38
C GLY A 275 5.69 -9.49 -9.57
N MET A 276 4.47 -9.03 -9.27
CA MET A 276 3.44 -9.86 -8.65
C MET A 276 2.56 -10.53 -9.72
N GLU A 277 2.92 -11.75 -10.07
CA GLU A 277 2.19 -12.61 -11.01
C GLU A 277 1.67 -13.85 -10.28
N ILE A 278 0.35 -13.98 -10.15
CA ILE A 278 -0.30 -15.09 -9.46
C ILE A 278 -1.50 -15.55 -10.29
N SER A 279 -1.50 -16.83 -10.68
CA SER A 279 -2.55 -17.44 -11.49
C SER A 279 -3.87 -17.61 -10.74
N TYR A 280 -3.82 -17.65 -9.41
CA TYR A 280 -4.97 -17.69 -8.53
C TYR A 280 -4.84 -16.56 -7.51
N TYR A 281 -5.69 -15.55 -7.62
CA TYR A 281 -5.71 -14.43 -6.68
C TYR A 281 -6.94 -14.58 -5.75
N PRO A 282 -6.78 -15.12 -4.53
CA PRO A 282 -7.88 -15.33 -3.58
C PRO A 282 -8.67 -14.05 -3.27
N TRP A 283 -8.06 -12.88 -3.45
CA TRP A 283 -8.69 -11.59 -3.24
C TRP A 283 -9.07 -10.90 -4.58
N GLY A 284 -9.24 -11.65 -5.67
CA GLY A 284 -9.49 -11.12 -7.00
C GLY A 284 -10.75 -10.28 -7.14
N GLY A 285 -11.75 -10.47 -6.28
CA GLY A 285 -13.01 -9.74 -6.39
C GLY A 285 -13.63 -9.95 -7.77
N ASP A 286 -13.71 -8.89 -8.57
CA ASP A 286 -14.23 -8.94 -9.95
C ASP A 286 -13.27 -9.57 -10.97
N VAL A 287 -12.01 -9.84 -10.61
CA VAL A 287 -11.00 -10.46 -11.50
C VAL A 287 -10.55 -11.84 -11.00
N MET A 288 -10.08 -12.69 -11.91
CA MET A 288 -9.69 -14.08 -11.59
C MET A 288 -8.22 -14.23 -11.14
N GLY A 289 -7.33 -13.38 -11.63
CA GLY A 289 -5.88 -13.50 -11.40
C GLY A 289 -5.16 -12.17 -11.62
N MET A 290 -3.89 -12.15 -11.22
CA MET A 290 -3.02 -10.98 -11.43
C MET A 290 -2.52 -10.95 -12.89
N PRO A 291 -2.42 -9.77 -13.52
CA PRO A 291 -1.81 -9.67 -14.83
C PRO A 291 -0.32 -9.98 -14.77
N SER A 292 0.25 -10.33 -15.92
CA SER A 292 1.70 -10.36 -16.13
C SER A 292 2.27 -8.96 -16.30
N ASP A 293 3.57 -8.80 -16.08
CA ASP A 293 4.26 -7.53 -16.29
C ASP A 293 4.22 -7.10 -17.76
N ASN A 294 4.21 -8.04 -18.69
CA ASN A 294 4.02 -7.72 -20.11
C ASN A 294 2.65 -7.08 -20.38
N GLN A 295 1.57 -7.55 -19.74
CA GLN A 295 0.24 -6.94 -19.87
C GLN A 295 0.22 -5.54 -19.25
N ARG A 296 0.85 -5.34 -18.09
CA ARG A 296 1.01 -4.00 -17.49
C ARG A 296 1.72 -3.04 -18.44
N ILE A 297 2.85 -3.47 -19.02
CA ILE A 297 3.62 -2.69 -19.99
C ILE A 297 2.79 -2.36 -21.23
N GLU A 298 2.01 -3.31 -21.75
CA GLU A 298 1.12 -3.08 -22.89
C GLU A 298 0.07 -2.01 -22.57
N TRP A 299 -0.58 -2.07 -21.41
CA TRP A 299 -1.55 -1.07 -20.98
C TRP A 299 -0.93 0.31 -20.81
N ILE A 300 0.23 0.40 -20.14
CA ILE A 300 0.97 1.65 -19.96
C ILE A 300 1.38 2.23 -21.32
N SER A 301 1.93 1.41 -22.20
CA SER A 301 2.32 1.83 -23.55
C SER A 301 1.12 2.38 -24.32
N ARG A 302 -0.03 1.72 -24.24
CA ARG A 302 -1.25 2.18 -24.91
C ARG A 302 -1.80 3.48 -24.31
N LEU A 303 -1.66 3.70 -23.00
CA LEU A 303 -2.01 4.97 -22.34
C LEU A 303 -1.09 6.13 -22.77
N ILE A 304 0.23 5.89 -22.87
CA ILE A 304 1.21 6.90 -23.29
C ILE A 304 1.02 7.29 -24.76
N ASN A 305 0.72 6.31 -25.62
CA ASN A 305 0.59 6.50 -27.06
C ASN A 305 -0.83 6.89 -27.51
N GLN A 306 -1.71 7.33 -26.60
CA GLN A 306 -2.98 7.92 -27.02
C GLN A 306 -2.73 9.27 -27.68
N GLU A 307 -2.98 9.35 -29.00
CA GLU A 307 -3.08 10.61 -29.76
C GLU A 307 -4.37 11.37 -29.42
#